data_AF-A0A9D1GFK6-F1
#
_entry.id   AF-A0A9D1GFK6-F1
#
_cell.length_a   1.000
_cell.length_b   1.000
_cell.length_c   1.000
_cell.angle_alpha   90.00
_cell.angle_beta   90.00
_cell.angle_gamma   90.00
#
_symmetry.space_group_name_H-M   'P 1'
#
loop_
_entity.id
_entity.type
_entity.pdbx_description
1 polymer ?
#
loop_
_entity_poly.entity_id
_entity_poly.type
_entity_poly.pdbx_seq_one_letter_code
_entity_poly.pdbx_strand_id
1 'polypeptide(L)'
;KKEKERIDKINQADSMIFQTEKQLKELGDKFPADKKATIEGALGKLKDAHKAQDIAAIDTAMAELNNALQAAAQDLYNAQGQQAGSQNAGNAQADNNSNKGDGGVTDVDFEEVK
;
A
#
# COMPACT_ATOMS: atom_id res chain seq x y z
N LYS A 1 -22.15 -17.07 12.25
CA LYS A 1 -21.87 -15.88 11.40
C LYS A 1 -20.75 -15.06 12.01
N LYS A 2 -20.93 -14.50 13.21
CA LYS A 2 -19.86 -13.76 13.94
C LYS A 2 -18.53 -14.51 14.10
N GLU A 3 -18.57 -15.80 14.46
CA GLU A 3 -17.32 -16.59 14.59
C GLU A 3 -16.62 -16.81 13.25
N LYS A 4 -17.39 -16.96 12.17
CA LYS A 4 -16.85 -17.09 10.82
C LYS A 4 -16.19 -15.78 10.39
N GLU A 5 -16.88 -14.66 10.58
CA GLU A 5 -16.36 -13.31 10.27
C GLU A 5 -15.08 -13.01 11.06
N ARG A 6 -15.02 -13.44 12.33
CA ARG A 6 -13.82 -13.33 13.18
C ARG A 6 -12.64 -14.09 12.59
N ILE A 7 -12.85 -15.37 12.24
CA ILE A 7 -11.80 -16.21 11.65
C ILE A 7 -11.36 -15.66 10.29
N ASP A 8 -12.31 -15.22 9.46
CA ASP A 8 -12.01 -14.63 8.14
C ASP A 8 -11.12 -13.39 8.30
N LYS A 9 -11.39 -12.53 9.29
CA LYS A 9 -10.56 -11.35 9.60
C LYS A 9 -9.17 -11.70 10.11
N ILE A 10 -9.06 -12.69 10.98
CA ILE A 10 -7.76 -13.18 11.48
C ILE A 10 -6.92 -13.73 10.33
N ASN A 11 -7.51 -14.54 9.45
CA ASN A 11 -6.81 -15.10 8.28
C ASN A 11 -6.42 -14.01 7.26
N GLN A 12 -7.25 -12.99 7.10
CA GLN A 12 -6.94 -11.84 6.26
C GLN A 12 -5.74 -11.06 6.82
N ALA A 13 -5.70 -10.84 8.13
CA ALA A 13 -4.57 -10.20 8.81
C ALA A 13 -3.29 -11.02 8.64
N ASP A 14 -3.34 -12.34 8.86
CA ASP A 14 -2.19 -13.23 8.69
C ASP A 14 -1.64 -13.22 7.25
N SER A 15 -2.54 -13.31 6.27
CA SER A 15 -2.18 -13.23 4.85
C SER A 15 -1.51 -11.89 4.51
N MET A 16 -2.05 -10.79 5.04
CA MET A 16 -1.51 -9.45 4.82
C MET A 16 -0.15 -9.27 5.48
N ILE A 17 0.03 -9.76 6.72
CA ILE A 17 1.31 -9.77 7.43
C ILE A 17 2.38 -10.47 6.57
N PHE A 18 2.10 -11.69 6.13
CA PHE A 18 3.04 -12.48 5.34
C PHE A 18 3.41 -11.80 4.02
N GLN A 19 2.42 -11.28 3.28
CA GLN A 19 2.65 -10.59 2.02
C GLN A 19 3.50 -9.33 2.20
N THR A 20 3.22 -8.53 3.23
CA THR A 20 3.99 -7.31 3.48
C THR A 20 5.40 -7.62 3.97
N GLU A 21 5.60 -8.63 4.84
CA GLU A 21 6.95 -9.08 5.22
C GLU A 21 7.77 -9.50 4.01
N LYS A 22 7.17 -10.26 3.09
CA LYS A 22 7.82 -10.66 1.84
C LYS A 22 8.19 -9.44 1.00
N GLN A 23 7.26 -8.50 0.81
CA GLN A 23 7.51 -7.28 0.05
C GLN A 23 8.62 -6.42 0.67
N LEU A 24 8.65 -6.25 2.00
CA LEU A 24 9.71 -5.52 2.68
C LEU A 24 11.07 -6.25 2.58
N LYS A 25 11.07 -7.57 2.54
CA LYS A 25 12.30 -8.34 2.32
C LYS A 25 12.83 -8.20 0.89
N GLU A 26 11.94 -8.20 -0.10
CA GLU A 26 12.31 -8.17 -1.53
C GLU A 26 12.56 -6.76 -2.05
N LEU A 27 11.81 -5.78 -1.56
CA LEU A 27 11.75 -4.40 -2.06
C LEU A 27 12.03 -3.35 -0.98
N GLY A 28 12.29 -3.75 0.27
CA GLY A 28 12.53 -2.86 1.41
C GLY A 28 13.58 -1.79 1.15
N ASP A 29 14.62 -2.13 0.42
CA ASP A 29 15.73 -1.21 0.12
C ASP A 29 15.41 -0.23 -1.02
N LYS A 30 14.33 -0.47 -1.76
CA LYS A 30 13.81 0.47 -2.77
C LYS A 30 12.90 1.53 -2.15
N PHE A 31 12.31 1.24 -0.99
CA PHE A 31 11.47 2.20 -0.30
C PHE A 31 12.32 3.27 0.39
N PRO A 32 11.90 4.54 0.37
CA PRO A 32 12.46 5.56 1.24
C PRO A 32 12.42 5.14 2.72
N ALA A 33 13.46 5.52 3.49
CA ALA A 33 13.62 5.04 4.87
C ALA A 33 12.44 5.43 5.78
N ASP A 34 11.86 6.61 5.60
CA ASP A 34 10.67 7.09 6.32
C ASP A 34 9.43 6.25 5.98
N LYS A 35 9.24 5.89 4.72
CA LYS A 35 8.14 5.02 4.27
C LYS A 35 8.30 3.60 4.78
N LYS A 36 9.51 3.05 4.66
CA LYS A 36 9.85 1.72 5.20
C LYS A 36 9.53 1.64 6.69
N ALA A 37 9.98 2.62 7.48
CA ALA A 37 9.69 2.68 8.91
C ALA A 37 8.18 2.78 9.21
N THR A 38 7.44 3.53 8.40
CA THR A 38 5.98 3.64 8.54
C THR A 38 5.27 2.31 8.27
N ILE A 39 5.66 1.59 7.22
CA ILE A 39 5.11 0.27 6.89
C ILE A 39 5.47 -0.74 7.98
N GLU A 40 6.72 -0.77 8.43
CA GLU A 40 7.18 -1.67 9.51
C GLU A 40 6.43 -1.43 10.82
N GLY A 41 6.16 -0.17 11.17
CA GLY A 41 5.36 0.20 12.33
C GLY A 41 3.91 -0.29 12.23
N ALA A 42 3.25 -0.06 11.09
CA ALA A 42 1.87 -0.53 10.86
C ALA A 42 1.79 -2.07 10.82
N LEU A 43 2.78 -2.73 10.22
CA LEU A 43 2.92 -4.18 10.21
C LEU A 43 3.09 -4.74 11.63
N GLY A 44 3.87 -4.07 12.48
CA GLY A 44 4.02 -4.42 13.90
C GLY A 44 2.68 -4.39 14.64
N LYS A 45 1.91 -3.30 14.48
CA LYS A 45 0.57 -3.19 15.07
C LYS A 45 -0.37 -4.29 14.59
N LEU A 46 -0.35 -4.62 13.30
CA LEU A 46 -1.19 -5.68 12.74
C LEU A 46 -0.83 -7.06 13.33
N LYS A 47 0.47 -7.35 13.49
CA LYS A 47 0.95 -8.58 14.15
C LYS A 47 0.47 -8.69 15.59
N ASP A 48 0.55 -7.60 16.34
CA ASP A 48 0.14 -7.61 17.75
C ASP A 48 -1.39 -7.74 17.89
N ALA A 49 -2.15 -7.04 17.04
CA ALA A 49 -3.61 -7.18 16.97
C ALA A 49 -4.03 -8.61 16.55
N HIS A 50 -3.34 -9.21 15.58
CA HIS A 50 -3.56 -10.59 15.14
C HIS A 50 -3.30 -11.59 16.27
N LYS A 51 -2.17 -11.45 17.00
CA LYS A 51 -1.85 -12.29 18.16
C LYS A 51 -2.88 -12.16 19.27
N ALA A 52 -3.36 -10.94 19.53
CA ALA A 52 -4.43 -10.68 20.50
C ALA A 52 -5.82 -11.13 20.00
N GLN A 53 -5.94 -11.45 18.71
CA GLN A 53 -7.20 -11.74 18.02
C GLN A 53 -8.26 -10.65 18.23
N ASP A 54 -7.80 -9.40 18.32
CA ASP A 54 -8.65 -8.20 18.47
C ASP A 54 -9.07 -7.73 17.08
N ILE A 55 -10.34 -7.97 16.74
CA ILE A 55 -10.87 -7.68 15.40
C ILE A 55 -10.90 -6.18 15.11
N ALA A 56 -11.21 -5.34 16.10
CA ALA A 56 -11.25 -3.89 15.90
C ALA A 56 -9.84 -3.33 15.66
N ALA A 57 -8.85 -3.82 16.41
CA ALA A 57 -7.46 -3.47 16.21
C ALA A 57 -6.92 -4.01 14.88
N ILE A 58 -7.32 -5.22 14.47
CA ILE A 58 -6.98 -5.81 13.16
C ILE A 58 -7.49 -4.93 12.03
N ASP A 59 -8.78 -4.53 12.06
CA ASP A 59 -9.36 -3.69 11.02
C ASP A 59 -8.64 -2.33 10.91
N THR A 60 -8.35 -1.72 12.05
CA THR A 60 -7.61 -0.45 12.11
C THR A 60 -6.20 -0.62 11.55
N ALA A 61 -5.46 -1.63 12.00
CA ALA A 61 -4.09 -1.87 11.57
C ALA A 61 -3.97 -2.29 10.10
N MET A 62 -4.93 -3.05 9.57
CA MET A 62 -5.01 -3.35 8.14
C MET A 62 -5.24 -2.07 7.31
N ALA A 63 -6.10 -1.16 7.76
CA ALA A 63 -6.32 0.11 7.08
C ALA A 63 -5.06 1.00 7.10
N GLU A 64 -4.41 1.11 8.26
CA GLU A 64 -3.14 1.82 8.40
C GLU A 64 -2.05 1.24 7.47
N LEU A 65 -1.94 -0.08 7.43
CA LEU A 65 -0.94 -0.76 6.59
C LEU A 65 -1.20 -0.53 5.10
N ASN A 66 -2.45 -0.62 4.65
CA ASN A 66 -2.83 -0.33 3.27
C ASN A 66 -2.50 1.12 2.88
N ASN A 67 -2.80 2.09 3.75
CA ASN A 67 -2.49 3.48 3.52
C ASN A 67 -0.98 3.73 3.43
N ALA A 68 -0.19 3.09 4.31
CA ALA A 68 1.27 3.19 4.28
C ALA A 68 1.85 2.62 2.97
N LEU A 69 1.34 1.47 2.51
CA LEU A 69 1.75 0.86 1.25
C LEU A 69 1.37 1.70 0.03
N GLN A 70 0.16 2.29 -0.01
CA GLN A 70 -0.23 3.20 -1.09
C GLN A 70 0.64 4.45 -1.13
N ALA A 71 0.89 5.08 0.03
CA ALA A 71 1.77 6.24 0.10
C ALA A 71 3.19 5.91 -0.38
N ALA A 72 3.71 4.74 -0.01
CA ALA A 72 5.02 4.29 -0.45
C ALA A 72 5.08 3.98 -1.96
N ALA A 73 4.00 3.42 -2.53
CA ALA A 73 3.88 3.16 -3.96
C ALA A 73 3.81 4.47 -4.77
N GLN A 74 3.06 5.46 -4.29
CA GLN A 74 3.00 6.78 -4.94
C GLN A 74 4.36 7.45 -4.96
N ASP A 75 5.13 7.37 -3.88
CA ASP A 75 6.47 7.96 -3.82
C ASP A 75 7.47 7.27 -4.74
N LEU A 76 7.40 5.93 -4.88
CA LEU A 76 8.19 5.21 -5.88
C LEU A 76 7.85 5.65 -7.30
N TYR A 77 6.57 5.85 -7.61
CA TYR A 77 6.13 6.35 -8.91
C TYR A 77 6.59 7.79 -9.15
N ASN A 78 6.48 8.67 -8.16
CA ASN A 78 6.93 10.06 -8.23
C ASN A 78 8.46 10.15 -8.38
N ALA A 79 9.22 9.32 -7.67
CA ALA A 79 10.67 9.23 -7.80
C ALA A 79 11.08 8.75 -9.20
N GLN A 80 10.35 7.81 -9.80
CA GLN A 80 10.56 7.40 -11.19
C GLN A 80 10.16 8.50 -12.19
N GLY A 81 9.07 9.24 -11.94
CA GLY A 81 8.62 10.35 -12.77
C GLY A 81 9.59 11.54 -12.77
N GLN A 82 10.24 11.83 -11.63
CA GLN A 82 11.29 12.84 -11.54
C GLN A 82 12.60 12.39 -12.20
N GLN A 83 12.87 11.09 -12.26
CA GLN A 83 14.02 10.55 -13.00
C GLN A 83 13.74 10.45 -14.51
N ALA A 84 12.47 10.37 -14.93
CA ALA A 84 12.03 10.34 -16.32
C ALA A 84 12.07 11.71 -17.05
N GLY A 85 12.59 12.76 -16.42
CA GLY A 85 13.15 13.93 -17.12
C GLY A 85 14.46 13.62 -17.87
N SER A 86 14.99 12.41 -17.71
CA SER A 86 16.07 11.85 -18.53
C SER A 86 15.76 10.39 -18.86
N GLN A 87 15.42 10.16 -20.14
CA GLN A 87 15.22 8.86 -20.79
C GLN A 87 13.89 8.12 -20.55
N ASN A 88 12.93 8.44 -21.44
CA ASN A 88 12.22 7.52 -22.32
C ASN A 88 11.72 6.16 -21.76
N ALA A 89 10.40 6.06 -21.69
CA ALA A 89 9.56 4.95 -22.15
C ALA A 89 10.03 3.50 -21.91
N GLY A 90 9.35 2.79 -20.99
CA GLY A 90 9.40 1.33 -20.96
C GLY A 90 8.61 0.70 -19.82
N ASN A 91 7.52 0.03 -20.18
CA ASN A 91 6.72 -0.93 -19.40
C ASN A 91 5.77 -0.40 -18.32
N ALA A 92 4.63 0.08 -18.82
CA ALA A 92 3.35 -0.24 -18.20
C ALA A 92 3.16 -1.77 -18.17
N GLN A 93 2.99 -2.34 -16.97
CA GLN A 93 2.21 -3.56 -16.79
C GLN A 93 1.53 -3.50 -15.41
N ALA A 94 0.38 -2.83 -15.38
CA ALA A 94 -0.64 -3.05 -14.39
C ALA A 94 -1.86 -3.61 -15.13
N ASP A 95 -1.91 -4.94 -15.21
CA ASP A 95 -3.15 -5.64 -15.49
C ASP A 95 -4.04 -5.47 -14.26
N ASN A 96 -5.05 -4.61 -14.38
CA ASN A 96 -6.21 -4.64 -13.50
C ASN A 96 -7.46 -4.38 -14.35
N ASN A 97 -7.96 -5.48 -14.90
CA ASN A 97 -9.34 -5.66 -15.28
C ASN A 97 -10.28 -5.28 -14.12
N SER A 98 -10.98 -4.14 -14.21
CA SER A 98 -12.29 -3.91 -13.59
C SER A 98 -13.01 -2.72 -14.22
N ASN A 99 -13.88 -3.06 -15.16
CA ASN A 99 -14.91 -2.24 -15.76
C ASN A 99 -15.92 -1.71 -14.72
N LYS A 100 -15.99 -0.39 -14.48
CA LYS A 100 -17.22 0.43 -14.44
C LYS A 100 -16.99 1.87 -13.95
N GLY A 101 -17.44 2.83 -14.77
CA GLY A 101 -18.18 4.00 -14.28
C GLY A 101 -17.39 5.27 -14.01
N ASP A 102 -17.20 6.07 -15.07
CA ASP A 102 -17.52 7.49 -15.18
C ASP A 102 -17.02 8.51 -14.11
N GLY A 103 -16.37 9.57 -14.60
CA GLY A 103 -16.27 10.85 -13.90
C GLY A 103 -15.10 11.05 -12.94
N GLY A 104 -13.88 11.18 -13.48
CA GLY A 104 -12.70 11.63 -12.73
C GLY A 104 -11.74 12.38 -13.64
N VAL A 105 -12.15 13.59 -14.04
CA VAL A 105 -11.27 14.56 -14.72
C VAL A 105 -9.99 14.74 -13.91
N THR A 106 -8.87 14.35 -14.48
CA THR A 106 -7.56 14.87 -14.09
C THR A 106 -7.47 16.29 -14.63
N ASP A 107 -7.97 17.27 -13.88
CA ASP A 107 -7.60 18.67 -14.07
C ASP A 107 -6.13 18.80 -13.68
N VAL A 108 -5.28 18.69 -14.69
CA VAL A 108 -3.86 19.01 -14.61
C VAL A 108 -3.72 20.49 -14.96
N ASP A 109 -4.17 21.37 -14.06
CA ASP A 109 -3.86 22.80 -14.16
C ASP A 109 -2.42 23.03 -13.69
N PHE A 110 -1.51 22.85 -14.65
CA PHE A 110 -0.12 23.29 -14.53
C PHE A 110 -0.11 24.81 -14.74
N GLU A 111 -0.24 25.57 -13.65
CA GLU A 111 -0.22 27.03 -13.70
C GLU A 111 1.20 27.52 -14.05
N GLU A 112 1.24 28.23 -15.16
CA GLU A 112 2.37 28.82 -15.86
C GLU A 112 3.11 29.85 -14.97
N VAL A 113 4.38 29.59 -14.65
CA VAL A 113 5.23 30.57 -13.96
C VAL A 113 5.79 31.55 -14.99
N LYS A 114 5.32 32.80 -14.95
CA LYS A 114 5.93 33.95 -15.63
C LYS A 114 7.20 34.41 -14.93
#